data_AF-A0A9Y1FKU1-F1
#
_entry.id   AF-A0A9Y1FKU1-F1
#
_cell.length_a   1.000
_cell.length_b   1.000
_cell.length_c   1.000
_cell.angle_alpha   90.00
_cell.angle_beta   90.00
_cell.angle_gamma   90.00
#
_symmetry.space_group_name_H-M   'P 1'
#
loop_
_entity.id
_entity.type
_entity.pdbx_description
1 polymer ?
#
loop_
_entity_poly.entity_id
_entity_poly.type
_entity_poly.pdbx_seq_one_letter_code
_entity_poly.pdbx_strand_id
1 'polypeptide(L)'
;MNKRKFFQNKKGEVFILLALVILLYLMLLSTTIYNVTQIPYVDPAPEQDQTNNYIENAISALYDLVDVALNEYSHGIEETTVRANFVENVKTIENYLDEHNLLSTFTVNETSFSITNSSKSENPVYISFECSISISIISINQRFEANLEIKVSYYLEISEILGTENYIYCYSIKQGIEFPLSDCQVTISPTTTVTNIGDGSYMADLQTGQLIKVVFNNNILLWKEI
;
A
#
# COMPACT_ATOMS: atom_id res chain seq x y z
N MET A 1 42.03 29.45 -26.65
CA MET A 1 40.76 29.74 -25.95
C MET A 1 40.22 28.46 -25.29
N ASN A 2 39.72 28.59 -24.06
CA ASN A 2 39.66 27.56 -23.01
C ASN A 2 38.60 26.45 -23.19
N LYS A 3 38.97 25.25 -23.66
CA LYS A 3 38.11 24.04 -23.57
C LYS A 3 38.01 23.45 -22.15
N ARG A 4 39.00 23.71 -21.28
CA ARG A 4 38.99 23.21 -19.88
C ARG A 4 38.03 23.96 -18.95
N LYS A 5 37.77 25.26 -19.18
CA LYS A 5 36.79 26.03 -18.39
C LYS A 5 35.33 25.63 -18.66
N PHE A 6 35.03 25.11 -19.86
CA PHE A 6 33.67 24.73 -20.25
C PHE A 6 33.20 23.42 -19.57
N PHE A 7 34.10 22.47 -19.33
CA PHE A 7 33.78 21.20 -18.66
C PHE A 7 33.70 21.31 -17.12
N GLN A 8 34.36 22.30 -16.51
CA GLN A 8 34.21 22.56 -15.07
C GLN A 8 32.84 23.17 -14.74
N ASN A 9 32.33 24.10 -15.58
CA ASN A 9 31.00 24.68 -15.37
C ASN A 9 29.88 23.64 -15.42
N LYS A 10 29.93 22.68 -16.37
CA LYS A 10 28.88 21.64 -16.48
C LYS A 10 28.81 20.68 -15.29
N LYS A 11 29.94 20.37 -14.64
CA LYS A 11 29.94 19.50 -13.44
C LYS A 11 29.38 20.24 -12.21
N GLY A 12 29.67 21.53 -12.08
CA GLY A 12 29.10 22.39 -11.05
C GLY A 12 27.60 22.57 -11.22
N GLU A 13 27.14 22.80 -12.46
CA GLU A 13 25.71 22.92 -12.80
C GLU A 13 24.94 21.63 -12.47
N VAL A 14 25.48 20.45 -12.81
CA VAL A 14 24.86 19.17 -12.46
C VAL A 14 24.80 18.95 -10.95
N PHE A 15 25.83 19.35 -10.21
CA PHE A 15 25.86 19.22 -8.74
C PHE A 15 24.84 20.15 -8.07
N ILE A 16 24.70 21.38 -8.59
CA ILE A 16 23.69 22.35 -8.14
C ILE A 16 22.29 21.83 -8.47
N LEU A 17 22.09 21.25 -9.65
CA LEU A 17 20.80 20.69 -10.06
C LEU A 17 20.42 19.49 -9.17
N LEU A 18 21.39 18.61 -8.86
CA LEU A 18 21.18 17.48 -7.96
C LEU A 18 20.85 17.94 -6.53
N ALA A 19 21.57 18.96 -6.03
CA ALA A 19 21.30 19.54 -4.71
C ALA A 19 19.90 20.19 -4.66
N LEU A 20 19.48 20.86 -5.73
CA LEU A 20 18.13 21.44 -5.85
C LEU A 20 17.04 20.37 -5.90
N VAL A 21 17.27 19.24 -6.58
CA VAL A 21 16.33 18.11 -6.60
C VAL A 21 16.20 17.48 -5.22
N ILE A 22 17.31 17.29 -4.51
CA ILE A 22 17.30 16.78 -3.13
C ILE A 22 16.58 17.76 -2.19
N LEU A 23 16.81 19.07 -2.33
CA LEU A 23 16.12 20.10 -1.55
C LEU A 23 14.61 20.14 -1.84
N LEU A 24 14.20 20.03 -3.10
CA LEU A 24 12.80 19.93 -3.50
C LEU A 24 12.14 18.69 -2.92
N TYR A 25 12.85 17.55 -2.94
CA TYR A 25 12.37 16.30 -2.36
C TYR A 25 12.21 16.40 -0.85
N LEU A 26 13.18 17.00 -0.15
CA LEU A 26 13.11 17.23 1.30
C LEU A 26 11.99 18.22 1.67
N MET A 27 11.77 19.27 0.86
CA MET A 27 10.63 20.16 1.05
C MET A 27 9.32 19.41 0.86
N LEU A 28 9.15 18.65 -0.22
CA LEU A 28 7.96 17.81 -0.46
C LEU A 28 7.70 16.84 0.69
N LEU A 29 8.73 16.14 1.18
CA LEU A 29 8.62 15.26 2.35
C LEU A 29 8.18 16.02 3.60
N SER A 30 8.76 17.21 3.85
CA SER A 30 8.38 18.04 4.98
C SER A 30 6.95 18.57 4.85
N THR A 31 6.48 18.90 3.64
CA THR A 31 5.09 19.32 3.40
C THR A 31 4.12 18.16 3.53
N THR A 32 4.50 16.95 3.11
CA THR A 32 3.70 15.75 3.31
C THR A 32 3.60 15.40 4.79
N ILE A 33 4.72 15.42 5.52
CA ILE A 33 4.74 15.23 6.99
C ILE A 33 3.95 16.35 7.68
N TYR A 34 4.08 17.60 7.23
CA TYR A 34 3.34 18.74 7.75
C TYR A 34 1.83 18.63 7.47
N ASN A 35 1.43 18.21 6.27
CA ASN A 35 0.03 18.01 5.91
C ASN A 35 -0.59 16.80 6.63
N VAL A 36 0.17 15.73 6.85
CA VAL A 36 -0.24 14.61 7.72
C VAL A 36 -0.41 15.09 9.17
N THR A 37 0.40 16.04 9.64
CA THR A 37 0.30 16.61 10.99
C THR A 37 -0.68 17.79 11.11
N GLN A 38 -1.26 18.27 10.01
CA GLN A 38 -2.16 19.45 9.95
C GLN A 38 -3.55 19.11 9.41
N ILE A 39 -3.93 17.84 9.24
CA ILE A 39 -5.34 17.47 9.20
C ILE A 39 -5.95 18.07 10.47
N PRO A 40 -6.84 19.08 10.39
CA PRO A 40 -7.32 19.76 11.58
C PRO A 40 -8.10 18.75 12.40
N TYR A 41 -7.49 18.31 13.49
CA TYR A 41 -8.15 17.53 14.51
C TYR A 41 -9.21 18.43 15.12
N VAL A 42 -10.47 18.13 14.80
CA VAL A 42 -11.61 18.71 15.50
C VAL A 42 -11.71 17.93 16.81
N ASP A 43 -11.41 18.58 17.93
CA ASP A 43 -11.63 17.99 19.25
C ASP A 43 -13.09 17.51 19.36
N PRO A 44 -13.34 16.20 19.49
CA PRO A 44 -14.69 15.71 19.73
C PRO A 44 -15.15 16.16 21.11
N ALA A 45 -16.43 16.55 21.21
CA ALA A 45 -17.09 16.90 22.46
C ALA A 45 -16.98 15.76 23.50
N PRO A 46 -17.03 16.07 24.81
CA PRO A 46 -16.41 15.23 25.83
C PRO A 46 -17.18 13.92 26.13
N GLU A 47 -16.36 12.88 26.28
CA GLU A 47 -16.49 11.67 27.12
C GLU A 47 -17.15 10.40 26.58
N GLN A 48 -17.67 10.37 25.35
CA GLN A 48 -18.01 9.08 24.69
C GLN A 48 -17.51 8.95 23.24
N ASP A 49 -17.31 10.07 22.53
CA ASP A 49 -16.81 10.05 21.15
C ASP A 49 -15.32 9.72 21.04
N GLN A 50 -14.49 10.16 22.00
CA GLN A 50 -13.04 10.00 21.88
C GLN A 50 -12.59 8.52 21.98
N THR A 51 -13.18 7.74 22.87
CA THR A 51 -12.88 6.30 22.99
C THR A 51 -13.21 5.55 21.70
N ASN A 52 -14.39 5.81 21.11
CA ASN A 52 -14.78 5.18 19.85
C ASN A 52 -13.85 5.60 18.72
N ASN A 53 -13.47 6.87 18.64
CA ASN A 53 -12.50 7.35 17.65
C ASN A 53 -11.13 6.67 17.79
N TYR A 54 -10.63 6.47 19.01
CA TYR A 54 -9.37 5.74 19.22
C TYR A 54 -9.47 4.28 18.76
N ILE A 55 -10.59 3.61 19.04
CA ILE A 55 -10.83 2.23 18.61
C ILE A 55 -10.94 2.15 17.08
N GLU A 56 -11.70 3.05 16.45
CA GLU A 56 -11.85 3.13 14.99
C GLU A 56 -10.51 3.40 14.30
N ASN A 57 -9.70 4.31 14.84
CA ASN A 57 -8.35 4.58 14.34
C ASN A 57 -7.44 3.36 14.47
N ALA A 58 -7.48 2.65 15.60
CA ALA A 58 -6.70 1.43 15.79
C ALA A 58 -7.11 0.34 14.79
N ILE A 59 -8.42 0.15 14.54
CA ILE A 59 -8.91 -0.79 13.53
C ILE A 59 -8.50 -0.36 12.13
N SER A 60 -8.58 0.93 11.80
CA SER A 60 -8.11 1.45 10.50
C SER A 60 -6.61 1.20 10.30
N ALA A 61 -5.81 1.47 11.33
CA ALA A 61 -4.36 1.23 11.27
C ALA A 61 -4.02 -0.25 11.05
N LEU A 62 -4.81 -1.19 11.59
CA LEU A 62 -4.64 -2.62 11.30
C LEU A 62 -4.80 -2.92 9.81
N TYR A 63 -5.74 -2.27 9.12
CA TYR A 63 -5.88 -2.40 7.67
C TYR A 63 -4.73 -1.77 6.90
N ASP A 64 -4.18 -0.64 7.36
CA ASP A 64 -3.01 -0.02 6.73
C ASP A 64 -1.76 -0.92 6.85
N LEU A 65 -1.61 -1.64 7.97
CA LEU A 65 -0.51 -2.60 8.16
C LEU A 65 -0.57 -3.78 7.16
N VAL A 66 -1.76 -4.13 6.67
CA VAL A 66 -1.92 -5.13 5.61
C VAL A 66 -1.27 -4.66 4.33
N ASP A 67 -1.52 -3.41 3.94
CA ASP A 67 -0.95 -2.83 2.73
C ASP A 67 0.58 -2.72 2.83
N VAL A 68 1.11 -2.43 4.03
CA VAL A 68 2.56 -2.48 4.32
C VAL A 68 3.09 -3.91 4.16
N ALA A 69 2.45 -4.92 4.76
CA ALA A 69 2.87 -6.31 4.67
C ALA A 69 2.86 -6.81 3.21
N LEU A 70 1.84 -6.45 2.44
CA LEU A 70 1.74 -6.78 1.02
C LEU A 70 2.82 -6.08 0.20
N ASN A 71 3.13 -4.82 0.50
CA ASN A 71 4.23 -4.10 -0.14
C ASN A 71 5.57 -4.81 0.13
N GLU A 72 5.89 -5.12 1.39
CA GLU A 72 7.10 -5.84 1.78
C GLU A 72 7.23 -7.18 1.04
N TYR A 73 6.18 -8.00 1.08
CA TYR A 73 6.16 -9.31 0.46
C TYR A 73 6.29 -9.24 -1.07
N SER A 74 5.58 -8.29 -1.71
CA SER A 74 5.63 -8.11 -3.17
C SER A 74 7.02 -7.71 -3.68
N HIS A 75 7.88 -7.17 -2.81
CA HIS A 75 9.27 -6.83 -3.10
C HIS A 75 10.28 -7.92 -2.70
N GLY A 76 9.81 -9.09 -2.29
CA GLY A 76 10.64 -10.27 -2.05
C GLY A 76 11.13 -10.43 -0.62
N ILE A 77 10.54 -9.72 0.35
CA ILE A 77 10.77 -10.02 1.77
C ILE A 77 10.09 -11.36 2.10
N GLU A 78 10.80 -12.23 2.80
CA GLU A 78 10.29 -13.55 3.19
C GLU A 78 9.05 -13.41 4.09
N GLU A 79 8.06 -14.28 3.89
CA GLU A 79 6.80 -14.26 4.64
C GLU A 79 7.01 -14.30 6.16
N THR A 80 8.00 -15.06 6.63
CA THR A 80 8.37 -15.15 8.06
C THR A 80 8.81 -13.81 8.64
N THR A 81 9.53 -13.00 7.85
CA THR A 81 9.99 -11.67 8.23
C THR A 81 8.83 -10.67 8.19
N VAL A 82 8.03 -10.68 7.12
CA VAL A 82 6.82 -9.85 7.00
C VAL A 82 5.87 -10.11 8.17
N ARG A 83 5.67 -11.38 8.52
CA ARG A 83 4.85 -11.81 9.66
C ARG A 83 5.38 -11.24 10.98
N ALA A 84 6.68 -11.33 11.23
CA ALA A 84 7.29 -10.79 12.44
C ALA A 84 7.11 -9.26 12.53
N ASN A 85 7.37 -8.55 11.43
CA ASN A 85 7.18 -7.09 11.34
C ASN A 85 5.71 -6.71 11.58
N PHE A 86 4.76 -7.45 11.00
CA PHE A 86 3.34 -7.21 11.18
C PHE A 86 2.94 -7.33 12.66
N VAL A 87 3.37 -8.40 13.34
CA VAL A 87 3.10 -8.60 14.78
C VAL A 87 3.72 -7.49 15.64
N GLU A 88 4.93 -7.03 15.31
CA GLU A 88 5.57 -5.91 16.02
C GLU A 88 4.83 -4.59 15.81
N ASN A 89 4.38 -4.32 14.58
CA ASN A 89 3.60 -3.12 14.27
C ASN A 89 2.21 -3.15 14.95
N VAL A 90 1.58 -4.33 15.08
CA VAL A 90 0.33 -4.50 15.86
C VAL A 90 0.54 -4.08 17.32
N LYS A 91 1.69 -4.45 17.93
CA LYS A 91 2.02 -4.00 19.30
C LYS A 91 2.20 -2.49 19.42
N THR A 92 2.63 -1.83 18.35
CA THR A 92 2.72 -0.36 18.34
C THR A 92 1.32 0.27 18.43
N ILE A 93 0.31 -0.35 17.82
CA ILE A 93 -1.09 0.09 17.93
C ILE A 93 -1.63 -0.18 19.34
N GLU A 94 -1.30 -1.31 19.97
CA GLU A 94 -1.64 -1.56 21.38
C GLU A 94 -1.07 -0.47 22.30
N ASN A 95 0.23 -0.17 22.16
CA ASN A 95 0.88 0.86 22.98
C ASN A 95 0.24 2.23 22.79
N TYR A 96 -0.18 2.57 21.57
CA TYR A 96 -0.92 3.80 21.31
C TYR A 96 -2.23 3.88 22.11
N LEU A 97 -2.99 2.79 22.20
CA LEU A 97 -4.22 2.76 22.99
C LEU A 97 -3.94 2.83 24.50
N ASP A 98 -2.90 2.14 24.96
CA ASP A 98 -2.48 2.16 26.37
C ASP A 98 -2.07 3.57 26.82
N GLU A 99 -1.36 4.33 25.98
CA GLU A 99 -1.00 5.74 26.22
C GLU A 99 -2.23 6.65 26.38
N HIS A 100 -3.37 6.26 25.82
CA HIS A 100 -4.65 6.96 25.92
C HIS A 100 -5.57 6.36 27.02
N ASN A 101 -5.01 5.60 27.96
CA ASN A 101 -5.71 4.93 29.06
C ASN A 101 -6.75 3.89 28.61
N LEU A 102 -6.56 3.29 27.44
CA LEU A 102 -7.36 2.19 26.91
C LEU A 102 -6.51 0.92 26.92
N LEU A 103 -6.47 0.24 28.07
CA LEU A 103 -5.67 -0.98 28.22
C LEU A 103 -6.11 -2.00 27.17
N SER A 104 -5.20 -2.35 26.27
CA SER A 104 -5.52 -3.12 25.07
C SER A 104 -4.66 -4.38 24.96
N THR A 105 -5.22 -5.39 24.30
CA THR A 105 -4.51 -6.63 23.96
C THR A 105 -5.03 -7.13 22.61
N PHE A 106 -4.13 -7.15 21.63
CA PHE A 106 -4.31 -7.55 20.25
C PHE A 106 -3.47 -8.82 20.02
N THR A 107 -4.15 -9.93 19.77
CA THR A 107 -3.51 -11.22 19.50
C THR A 107 -3.71 -11.59 18.04
N VAL A 108 -2.62 -11.57 17.27
CA VAL A 108 -2.62 -12.07 15.90
C VAL A 108 -2.67 -13.60 15.93
N ASN A 109 -3.67 -14.19 15.27
CA ASN A 109 -3.77 -15.64 15.14
C ASN A 109 -2.81 -16.13 14.05
N GLU A 110 -1.66 -16.64 14.48
CA GLU A 110 -0.59 -17.10 13.60
C GLU A 110 -1.01 -18.24 12.65
N THR A 111 -1.99 -19.06 13.03
CA THR A 111 -2.47 -20.16 12.18
C THR A 111 -3.28 -19.67 10.99
N SER A 112 -3.87 -18.48 11.11
CA SER A 112 -4.64 -17.84 10.05
C SER A 112 -3.82 -16.87 9.19
N PHE A 113 -2.61 -16.50 9.65
CA PHE A 113 -1.75 -15.58 8.91
C PHE A 113 -1.18 -16.27 7.68
N SER A 114 -1.46 -15.71 6.51
CA SER A 114 -0.87 -16.14 5.24
C SER A 114 -0.74 -14.98 4.26
N ILE A 115 0.33 -15.01 3.47
CA ILE A 115 0.49 -14.17 2.29
C ILE A 115 0.74 -15.08 1.10
N THR A 116 -0.04 -14.92 0.03
CA THR A 116 0.02 -15.78 -1.15
C THR A 116 0.11 -14.95 -2.42
N ASN A 117 0.90 -15.43 -3.38
CA ASN A 117 0.95 -14.88 -4.74
C ASN A 117 0.59 -15.99 -5.73
N SER A 118 -0.17 -15.65 -6.76
CA SER A 118 -0.39 -16.52 -7.90
C SER A 118 0.86 -16.62 -8.79
N SER A 119 0.86 -17.56 -9.74
CA SER A 119 1.84 -17.53 -10.82
C SER A 119 1.70 -16.27 -11.67
N LYS A 120 2.81 -15.78 -12.25
CA LYS A 120 2.82 -14.67 -13.22
C LYS A 120 2.14 -15.01 -14.54
N SER A 121 1.97 -16.29 -14.83
CA SER A 121 1.28 -16.80 -16.03
C SER A 121 -0.23 -16.95 -15.85
N GLU A 122 -0.74 -16.88 -14.62
CA GLU A 122 -2.17 -16.98 -14.34
C GLU A 122 -2.92 -15.73 -14.83
N ASN A 123 -4.20 -15.88 -15.12
CA ASN A 123 -5.10 -14.77 -15.37
C ASN A 123 -6.37 -14.98 -14.53
N PRO A 124 -6.64 -14.13 -13.52
CA PRO A 124 -5.82 -13.00 -13.05
C PRO A 124 -4.54 -13.45 -12.32
N VAL A 125 -3.55 -12.55 -12.24
CA VAL A 125 -2.46 -12.63 -11.25
C VAL A 125 -2.89 -11.92 -9.99
N TYR A 126 -2.58 -12.44 -8.80
CA TYR A 126 -2.93 -11.82 -7.53
C TYR A 126 -1.86 -11.95 -6.46
N ILE A 127 -1.95 -11.06 -5.47
CA ILE A 127 -1.32 -11.13 -4.16
C ILE A 127 -2.41 -10.99 -3.09
N SER A 128 -2.42 -11.86 -2.08
CA SER A 128 -3.44 -11.89 -1.05
C SER A 128 -2.84 -12.01 0.34
N PHE A 129 -3.40 -11.27 1.29
CA PHE A 129 -3.13 -11.34 2.72
C PHE A 129 -4.39 -11.80 3.45
N GLU A 130 -4.23 -12.77 4.34
CA GLU A 130 -5.28 -13.22 5.24
C GLU A 130 -4.74 -13.32 6.67
N CYS A 131 -5.47 -12.80 7.66
CA CYS A 131 -5.22 -13.05 9.08
C CYS A 131 -6.46 -12.83 9.93
N SER A 132 -6.47 -13.37 11.14
CA SER A 132 -7.43 -13.06 12.19
C SER A 132 -6.71 -12.40 13.38
N ILE A 133 -7.30 -11.33 13.92
CA ILE A 133 -6.77 -10.61 15.08
C ILE A 133 -7.86 -10.55 16.15
N SER A 134 -7.57 -11.11 17.32
CA SER A 134 -8.42 -10.96 18.51
C SER A 134 -8.05 -9.67 19.23
N ILE A 135 -9.04 -8.81 19.44
CA ILE A 135 -8.90 -7.49 20.06
C ILE A 135 -9.67 -7.50 21.38
N SER A 136 -9.02 -7.13 22.47
CA SER A 136 -9.64 -6.83 23.77
C SER A 136 -9.20 -5.46 24.22
N ILE A 137 -10.16 -4.57 24.51
CA ILE A 137 -9.89 -3.22 25.01
C ILE A 137 -10.73 -3.00 26.25
N ILE A 138 -10.09 -2.62 27.34
CA ILE A 138 -10.71 -2.37 28.63
C ILE A 138 -10.52 -0.90 28.99
N SER A 139 -11.63 -0.20 29.15
CA SER A 139 -11.68 1.15 29.72
C SER A 139 -12.47 1.13 31.03
N ILE A 140 -12.45 2.26 31.76
CA ILE A 140 -13.19 2.41 33.03
C ILE A 140 -14.71 2.23 32.83
N ASN A 141 -15.23 2.61 31.66
CA ASN A 141 -16.66 2.66 31.39
C ASN A 141 -17.16 1.56 30.44
N GLN A 142 -16.25 0.89 29.72
CA GLN A 142 -16.61 -0.01 28.63
C GLN A 142 -15.55 -1.09 28.40
N ARG A 143 -16.02 -2.31 28.10
CA ARG A 143 -15.21 -3.39 27.55
C ARG A 143 -15.60 -3.58 26.08
N PHE A 144 -14.59 -3.63 25.22
CA PHE A 144 -14.74 -3.94 23.80
C PHE A 144 -13.98 -5.22 23.50
N GLU A 145 -14.64 -6.16 22.83
CA GLU A 145 -14.03 -7.40 22.37
C GLU A 145 -14.47 -7.66 20.94
N ALA A 146 -13.51 -7.96 20.07
CA ALA A 146 -13.76 -8.26 18.67
C ALA A 146 -12.77 -9.29 18.15
N ASN A 147 -13.21 -10.09 17.18
CA ASN A 147 -12.32 -10.86 16.33
C ASN A 147 -12.42 -10.27 14.93
N LEU A 148 -11.31 -9.69 14.47
CA LEU A 148 -11.23 -9.07 13.16
C LEU A 148 -10.64 -10.08 12.18
N GLU A 149 -11.46 -10.57 11.26
CA GLU A 149 -10.97 -11.31 10.09
C GLU A 149 -10.60 -10.31 9.01
N ILE A 150 -9.35 -10.38 8.54
CA ILE A 150 -8.79 -9.49 7.54
C ILE A 150 -8.46 -10.32 6.32
N LYS A 151 -9.12 -9.99 5.20
CA LYS A 151 -8.83 -10.55 3.88
C LYS A 151 -8.74 -9.44 2.85
N VAL A 152 -7.56 -9.28 2.29
CA VAL A 152 -7.25 -8.25 1.29
C VAL A 152 -6.44 -8.87 0.17
N SER A 153 -6.87 -8.62 -1.06
CA SER A 153 -6.19 -9.12 -2.24
C SER A 153 -6.10 -8.03 -3.30
N TYR A 154 -4.99 -7.98 -4.03
CA TYR A 154 -4.79 -7.12 -5.20
C TYR A 154 -4.67 -8.00 -6.44
N TYR A 155 -5.29 -7.56 -7.54
CA TYR A 155 -5.41 -8.33 -8.77
C TYR A 155 -4.94 -7.53 -9.98
N LEU A 156 -4.31 -8.27 -10.88
CA LEU A 156 -3.91 -7.86 -12.21
C LEU A 156 -4.49 -8.86 -13.22
N GLU A 157 -5.50 -8.42 -13.97
CA GLU A 157 -6.17 -9.23 -14.99
C GLU A 157 -5.95 -8.64 -16.39
N ILE A 158 -5.94 -9.47 -17.43
CA ILE A 158 -6.03 -9.01 -18.82
C ILE A 158 -7.27 -9.59 -19.50
N SER A 159 -7.83 -8.85 -20.45
CA SER A 159 -8.92 -9.33 -21.30
C SER A 159 -8.53 -10.58 -22.10
N GLU A 160 -9.30 -11.68 -21.98
CA GLU A 160 -9.06 -12.95 -22.69
C GLU A 160 -9.47 -12.94 -24.18
N ILE A 161 -10.42 -12.08 -24.55
CA ILE A 161 -10.99 -12.03 -25.91
C ILE A 161 -10.40 -10.82 -26.65
N LEU A 162 -9.66 -11.11 -27.72
CA LEU A 162 -9.07 -10.13 -28.62
C LEU A 162 -10.17 -9.39 -29.43
N GLY A 163 -10.31 -8.10 -29.14
CA GLY A 163 -10.95 -7.09 -30.00
C GLY A 163 -9.97 -5.94 -30.27
N THR A 164 -10.44 -4.79 -30.75
CA THR A 164 -9.57 -3.64 -31.06
C THR A 164 -8.98 -2.90 -29.84
N GLU A 165 -9.18 -3.40 -28.62
CA GLU A 165 -8.75 -2.75 -27.37
C GLU A 165 -8.46 -3.84 -26.32
N ASN A 166 -7.19 -4.12 -26.02
CA ASN A 166 -6.87 -4.98 -24.88
C ASN A 166 -6.85 -4.15 -23.60
N TYR A 167 -7.43 -4.71 -22.56
CA TYR A 167 -7.56 -4.05 -21.27
C TYR A 167 -6.78 -4.83 -20.22
N ILE A 168 -6.06 -4.07 -19.41
CA ILE A 168 -5.47 -4.49 -18.15
C ILE A 168 -6.41 -3.98 -17.05
N TYR A 169 -6.94 -4.87 -16.23
CA TYR A 169 -7.78 -4.52 -15.09
C TYR A 169 -6.97 -4.61 -13.81
N CYS A 170 -6.99 -3.51 -13.04
CA CYS A 170 -6.36 -3.40 -11.74
C CYS A 170 -7.43 -3.15 -10.70
N TYR A 171 -7.57 -4.06 -9.75
CA TYR A 171 -8.57 -3.95 -8.69
C TYR A 171 -8.05 -4.60 -7.40
N SER A 172 -8.69 -4.27 -6.29
CA SER A 172 -8.49 -4.95 -5.03
C SER A 172 -9.81 -5.51 -4.52
N ILE A 173 -9.75 -6.62 -3.79
CA ILE A 173 -10.88 -7.13 -3.02
C ILE A 173 -10.53 -6.94 -1.55
N LYS A 174 -11.26 -6.06 -0.87
CA LYS A 174 -11.13 -5.83 0.58
C LYS A 174 -12.42 -6.29 1.24
N GLN A 175 -12.33 -7.31 2.10
CA GLN A 175 -13.47 -7.89 2.81
C GLN A 175 -14.64 -8.31 1.90
N GLY A 176 -14.30 -8.90 0.75
CA GLY A 176 -15.29 -9.37 -0.23
C GLY A 176 -15.91 -8.28 -1.10
N ILE A 177 -15.49 -7.02 -0.96
CA ILE A 177 -15.92 -5.91 -1.82
C ILE A 177 -14.80 -5.60 -2.80
N GLU A 178 -15.15 -5.52 -4.09
CA GLU A 178 -14.23 -5.17 -5.17
C GLU A 178 -14.12 -3.64 -5.31
N PHE A 179 -12.88 -3.16 -5.45
CA PHE A 179 -12.53 -1.77 -5.65
C PHE A 179 -11.64 -1.62 -6.88
N PRO A 180 -12.12 -1.00 -7.98
CA PRO A 180 -11.29 -0.69 -9.12
C PRO A 180 -10.24 0.37 -8.78
N LEU A 181 -9.02 0.22 -9.32
CA LEU A 181 -7.86 1.06 -8.98
C LEU A 181 -7.33 1.81 -10.21
N SER A 182 -7.68 3.10 -10.31
CA SER A 182 -7.38 3.95 -11.47
C SER A 182 -6.13 4.81 -11.34
N ASP A 183 -5.30 4.56 -10.35
CA ASP A 183 -4.06 5.30 -10.04
C ASP A 183 -2.83 4.38 -9.96
N CYS A 184 -2.94 3.19 -10.54
CA CYS A 184 -1.84 2.24 -10.69
C CYS A 184 -0.83 2.70 -11.74
N GLN A 185 0.45 2.42 -11.51
CA GLN A 185 1.49 2.58 -12.51
C GLN A 185 1.66 1.29 -13.31
N VAL A 186 1.12 1.29 -14.52
CA VAL A 186 1.22 0.15 -15.45
C VAL A 186 2.37 0.39 -16.43
N THR A 187 3.31 -0.55 -16.46
CA THR A 187 4.42 -0.54 -17.41
C THR A 187 4.50 -1.88 -18.12
N ILE A 188 4.76 -1.86 -19.42
CA ILE A 188 4.83 -3.06 -20.27
C ILE A 188 6.23 -3.13 -20.87
N SER A 189 6.84 -4.32 -20.88
CA SER A 189 8.13 -4.58 -21.50
C SER A 189 8.02 -5.69 -22.55
N PRO A 190 8.45 -5.47 -23.81
CA PRO A 190 8.91 -4.19 -24.38
C PRO A 190 7.85 -3.07 -24.32
N THR A 191 8.29 -1.81 -24.38
CA THR A 191 7.43 -0.64 -24.13
C THR A 191 6.23 -0.57 -25.09
N THR A 192 5.04 -0.74 -24.52
CA THR A 192 3.74 -0.45 -25.15
C THR A 192 3.12 0.78 -24.47
N THR A 193 2.41 1.60 -25.24
CA THR A 193 1.66 2.74 -24.68
C THR A 193 0.46 2.25 -23.90
N VAL A 194 0.28 2.77 -22.68
CA VAL A 194 -0.85 2.45 -21.81
C VAL A 194 -1.69 3.71 -21.61
N THR A 195 -3.00 3.58 -21.80
CA THR A 195 -3.98 4.66 -21.59
C THR A 195 -4.88 4.29 -20.41
N ASN A 196 -4.87 5.10 -19.37
CA ASN A 196 -5.76 4.93 -18.22
C ASN A 196 -7.18 5.41 -18.56
N ILE A 197 -8.18 4.55 -18.37
CA ILE A 197 -9.60 4.83 -18.66
C ILE A 197 -10.36 5.39 -17.45
N GLY A 198 -9.79 5.26 -16.24
CA GLY A 198 -10.28 5.91 -15.02
C GLY A 198 -11.15 5.03 -14.11
N ASP A 199 -11.51 3.83 -14.54
CA ASP A 199 -12.41 2.90 -13.84
C ASP A 199 -11.71 1.61 -13.38
N GLY A 200 -10.39 1.66 -13.20
CA GLY A 200 -9.56 0.48 -12.94
C GLY A 200 -9.06 -0.22 -14.19
N SER A 201 -9.49 0.24 -15.38
CA SER A 201 -9.06 -0.30 -16.67
C SER A 201 -7.95 0.55 -17.31
N TYR A 202 -6.99 -0.14 -17.91
CA TYR A 202 -5.89 0.45 -18.67
C TYR A 202 -5.85 -0.19 -20.05
N MET A 203 -6.03 0.62 -21.09
CA MET A 203 -6.01 0.18 -22.48
C MET A 203 -4.57 0.14 -23.01
N ALA A 204 -4.18 -0.96 -23.63
CA ALA A 204 -2.88 -1.15 -24.27
C ALA A 204 -2.99 -2.12 -25.45
N ASP A 205 -2.04 -2.07 -26.39
CA ASP A 205 -1.91 -3.09 -27.45
C ASP A 205 -1.02 -4.23 -26.94
N LEU A 206 -1.65 -5.29 -26.44
CA LEU A 206 -0.98 -6.40 -25.75
C LEU A 206 -0.52 -7.48 -26.74
N GLN A 207 0.73 -7.91 -26.61
CA GLN A 207 1.35 -8.91 -27.48
C GLN A 207 1.94 -10.05 -26.65
N THR A 208 1.87 -11.28 -27.15
CA THR A 208 2.48 -12.45 -26.52
C THR A 208 3.98 -12.24 -26.28
N GLY A 209 4.47 -12.68 -25.12
CA GLY A 209 5.85 -12.52 -24.68
C GLY A 209 6.13 -11.19 -23.97
N GLN A 210 5.11 -10.36 -23.76
CA GLN A 210 5.24 -9.13 -22.96
C GLN A 210 5.13 -9.42 -21.47
N LEU A 211 5.84 -8.61 -20.69
CA LEU A 211 5.74 -8.57 -19.24
C LEU A 211 5.03 -7.28 -18.81
N ILE A 212 3.88 -7.42 -18.20
CA ILE A 212 3.13 -6.33 -17.56
C ILE A 212 3.60 -6.23 -16.11
N LYS A 213 4.01 -5.04 -15.69
CA LYS A 213 4.32 -4.67 -14.32
C LYS A 213 3.31 -3.65 -13.84
N VAL A 214 2.68 -3.91 -12.71
CA VAL A 214 1.75 -2.97 -12.07
C VAL A 214 2.24 -2.65 -10.66
N VAL A 215 2.32 -1.35 -10.36
CA VAL A 215 2.52 -0.84 -8.99
C VAL A 215 1.20 -0.19 -8.56
N PHE A 216 0.55 -0.76 -7.55
CA PHE A 216 -0.70 -0.25 -6.97
C PHE A 216 -0.43 0.87 -5.96
N ASN A 217 -1.49 1.55 -5.51
CA ASN A 217 -1.44 2.43 -4.35
C ASN A 217 -0.90 1.65 -3.15
N ASN A 218 0.00 2.25 -2.39
CA ASN A 218 0.81 1.58 -1.35
C ASN A 218 2.01 0.78 -1.86
N ASN A 219 2.39 1.00 -3.13
CA ASN A 219 3.62 0.47 -3.73
C ASN A 219 3.61 -1.07 -3.89
N ILE A 220 2.45 -1.72 -3.75
CA ILE A 220 2.32 -3.17 -3.92
C ILE A 220 2.60 -3.51 -5.38
N LEU A 221 3.38 -4.56 -5.62
CA LEU A 221 3.90 -4.91 -6.93
C LEU A 221 3.33 -6.24 -7.45
N LEU A 222 2.73 -6.22 -8.65
CA LEU A 222 2.39 -7.45 -9.39
C LEU A 222 3.01 -7.47 -10.78
N TRP A 223 3.19 -8.69 -11.28
CA TRP A 223 3.76 -8.96 -12.61
C TRP A 223 2.93 -10.02 -13.33
N LYS A 224 2.65 -9.80 -14.61
CA LYS A 224 1.96 -10.76 -15.46
C LYS A 224 2.66 -10.94 -16.79
N GLU A 225 2.88 -12.19 -17.17
CA GLU A 225 3.35 -12.57 -18.51
C GLU A 225 2.15 -12.84 -19.43
N ILE A 226 2.26 -12.38 -20.67
CA ILE A 226 1.27 -12.58 -21.76
C ILE A 226 1.69 -13.72 -22.66
#